data_AF-X1VGC9-F1
#
_entry.id   AF-X1VGC9-F1
#
_cell.length_a   1.000
_cell.length_b   1.000
_cell.length_c   1.000
_cell.angle_alpha   90.00
_cell.angle_beta   90.00
_cell.angle_gamma   90.00
#
_symmetry.space_group_name_H-M   'P 1'
#
loop_
_entity.id
_entity.type
_entity.pdbx_description
1 polymer ?
#
loop_
_entity_poly.entity_id
_entity_poly.type
_entity_poly.pdbx_seq_one_letter_code
_entity_poly.pdbx_strand_id
1 'polypeptide(L)'
;EFGFKGVTENLIFGYSYNPWNLDFTTGGSSGGAAAAVVSGLGPLAQGSDGGGSIRVPSSLCGAYGIKPSFGRVPRFPKMFKMTMDLAVNG
;
A
#
# COMPACT_ATOMS: atom_id res chain seq x y z
N GLU A 1 0.79 -0.82 -11.53
CA GLU A 1 0.85 -2.29 -11.75
C GLU A 1 2.19 -2.87 -11.32
N PHE A 2 2.22 -4.16 -10.97
CA PHE A 2 3.43 -4.93 -10.60
C PHE A 2 4.30 -4.34 -9.47
N GLY A 3 3.76 -3.42 -8.66
CA GLY A 3 4.51 -2.80 -7.56
C GLY A 3 5.53 -1.72 -7.97
N PHE A 4 5.56 -1.30 -9.24
CA PHE A 4 6.59 -0.41 -9.79
C PHE A 4 6.13 1.04 -10.03
N LYS A 5 4.97 1.44 -9.48
CA LYS A 5 4.47 2.82 -9.56
C LYS A 5 4.26 3.40 -8.17
N GLY A 6 4.67 4.67 -8.00
CA GLY A 6 4.45 5.46 -6.77
C GLY A 6 3.02 6.01 -6.64
N VAL A 7 2.13 5.66 -7.54
CA VAL A 7 0.70 5.97 -7.52
C VAL A 7 -0.09 4.71 -7.81
N THR A 8 -1.27 4.58 -7.19
CA THR A 8 -2.14 3.41 -7.36
C THR A 8 -3.15 3.67 -8.48
N GLU A 9 -2.69 3.40 -9.71
CA GLU A 9 -3.49 3.43 -10.94
C GLU A 9 -3.24 2.16 -11.76
N ASN A 10 -4.23 1.77 -12.56
CA ASN A 10 -4.09 0.77 -13.61
C ASN A 10 -5.20 0.94 -14.67
N LEU A 11 -5.03 0.33 -15.84
CA LEU A 11 -5.98 0.49 -16.95
C LEU A 11 -7.31 -0.28 -16.74
N ILE A 12 -7.32 -1.27 -15.84
CA ILE A 12 -8.47 -2.15 -15.63
C ILE A 12 -9.47 -1.53 -14.63
N PHE A 13 -8.97 -0.95 -13.54
CA PHE A 13 -9.76 -0.44 -12.42
C PHE A 13 -9.64 1.08 -12.21
N GLY A 14 -8.70 1.75 -12.88
CA GLY A 14 -8.48 3.18 -12.72
C GLY A 14 -7.67 3.55 -11.46
N TYR A 15 -7.93 4.76 -10.94
CA TYR A 15 -7.22 5.35 -9.82
C TYR A 15 -7.82 4.95 -8.46
N SER A 16 -6.96 4.70 -7.47
CA SER A 16 -7.36 4.74 -6.06
C SER A 16 -7.12 6.15 -5.51
N TYR A 17 -8.20 6.80 -5.05
CA TYR A 17 -8.19 8.16 -4.53
C TYR A 17 -8.04 8.24 -3.02
N ASN A 18 -7.45 9.34 -2.54
CA ASN A 18 -7.21 9.55 -1.12
C ASN A 18 -8.55 9.71 -0.38
N PRO A 19 -8.82 8.93 0.69
CA PRO A 19 -10.08 9.02 1.44
C PRO A 19 -10.39 10.40 2.02
N TRP A 20 -9.36 11.22 2.29
CA TRP A 20 -9.53 12.57 2.84
C TRP A 20 -9.85 13.62 1.78
N ASN A 21 -9.42 13.38 0.52
CA ASN A 21 -9.71 14.25 -0.61
C ASN A 21 -9.56 13.48 -1.93
N LEU A 22 -10.67 13.35 -2.67
CA LEU A 22 -10.73 12.56 -3.90
C LEU A 22 -9.95 13.16 -5.08
N ASP A 23 -9.49 14.42 -5.00
CA ASP A 23 -8.61 15.01 -6.01
C ASP A 23 -7.13 14.59 -5.84
N PHE A 24 -6.80 13.90 -4.75
CA PHE A 24 -5.43 13.53 -4.41
C PHE A 24 -5.16 12.03 -4.56
N THR A 25 -3.90 11.72 -4.87
CA THR A 25 -3.43 10.33 -4.92
C THR A 25 -3.36 9.71 -3.53
N THR A 26 -3.62 8.41 -3.48
CA THR A 26 -3.28 7.56 -2.32
C THR A 26 -1.79 7.29 -2.21
N GLY A 27 -0.97 7.67 -3.20
CA GLY A 27 0.38 7.15 -3.36
C GLY A 27 0.36 5.69 -3.84
N GLY A 28 1.48 5.00 -3.70
CA GLY A 28 1.60 3.65 -4.23
C GLY A 28 2.92 2.98 -3.91
N SER A 29 3.04 1.68 -4.18
CA SER A 29 2.04 0.89 -4.92
C SER A 29 0.86 0.36 -4.11
N SER A 30 0.90 0.39 -2.77
CA SER A 30 -0.16 -0.17 -1.91
C SER A 30 -1.21 0.88 -1.48
N GLY A 31 -1.54 1.84 -2.34
CA GLY A 31 -2.49 2.91 -2.02
C GLY A 31 -3.91 2.40 -1.75
N GLY A 32 -4.37 1.39 -2.48
CA GLY A 32 -5.67 0.75 -2.22
C GLY A 32 -5.77 0.12 -0.83
N ALA A 33 -4.66 -0.45 -0.31
CA ALA A 33 -4.62 -1.03 1.02
C ALA A 33 -4.74 0.06 2.11
N ALA A 34 -3.98 1.16 1.99
CA ALA A 34 -4.07 2.28 2.92
C ALA A 34 -5.46 2.95 2.88
N ALA A 35 -5.99 3.18 1.67
CA ALA A 35 -7.31 3.77 1.49
C ALA A 35 -8.43 2.88 2.06
N ALA A 36 -8.37 1.57 1.85
CA ALA A 36 -9.37 0.65 2.38
C ALA A 36 -9.43 0.65 3.91
N VAL A 37 -8.26 0.68 4.56
CA VAL A 37 -8.14 0.75 6.02
C VAL A 37 -8.71 2.06 6.55
N VAL A 38 -8.28 3.19 6.01
CA VAL A 38 -8.70 4.54 6.47
C VAL A 38 -10.19 4.78 6.22
N SER A 39 -10.73 4.25 5.13
CA SER A 39 -12.18 4.29 4.84
C SER A 39 -13.00 3.32 5.70
N GLY A 40 -12.40 2.57 6.63
CA GLY A 40 -13.10 1.67 7.54
C GLY A 40 -13.59 0.36 6.90
N LEU A 41 -13.08 -0.03 5.73
CA LEU A 41 -13.47 -1.30 5.07
C LEU A 41 -12.92 -2.54 5.81
N GLY A 42 -11.89 -2.34 6.63
CA GLY A 42 -11.34 -3.35 7.51
C GLY A 42 -10.28 -2.76 8.45
N PRO A 43 -9.95 -3.44 9.56
CA PRO A 43 -8.97 -2.93 10.51
C PRO A 43 -7.53 -3.08 10.01
N LEU A 44 -7.29 -3.87 8.96
CA LEU A 44 -5.94 -4.26 8.52
C LEU A 44 -5.96 -4.65 7.04
N ALA A 45 -4.89 -4.30 6.32
CA ALA A 45 -4.68 -4.66 4.93
C ALA A 45 -3.22 -5.07 4.68
N GLN A 46 -2.97 -5.85 3.62
CA GLN A 46 -1.61 -6.25 3.24
C GLN A 46 -1.14 -5.42 2.03
N GLY A 47 0.14 -5.08 2.02
CA GLY A 47 0.84 -4.39 0.95
C GLY A 47 2.23 -4.97 0.69
N SER A 48 3.01 -4.28 -0.13
CA SER A 48 4.42 -4.62 -0.37
C SER A 48 5.26 -3.35 -0.37
N ASP A 49 6.53 -3.42 0.08
CA ASP A 49 7.40 -2.25 0.21
C ASP A 49 8.81 -2.55 -0.29
N GLY A 50 9.03 -2.34 -1.59
CA GLY A 50 10.38 -2.34 -2.18
C GLY A 50 11.08 -0.98 -2.05
N GLY A 51 10.35 0.10 -2.29
CA GLY A 51 10.87 1.48 -2.33
C GLY A 51 10.13 2.47 -1.45
N GLY A 52 9.22 2.02 -0.59
CA GLY A 52 8.29 2.88 0.15
C GLY A 52 6.82 2.56 -0.09
N SER A 53 6.52 1.49 -0.83
CA SER A 53 5.17 1.21 -1.31
C SER A 53 4.12 0.92 -0.22
N ILE A 54 4.51 0.72 1.04
CA ILE A 54 3.60 0.75 2.21
C ILE A 54 3.70 2.11 2.91
N ARG A 55 4.92 2.58 3.17
CA ARG A 55 5.14 3.81 3.96
C ARG A 55 4.59 5.07 3.30
N VAL A 56 4.78 5.23 1.99
CA VAL A 56 4.28 6.37 1.20
C VAL A 56 2.75 6.45 1.28
N PRO A 57 1.98 5.41 0.89
CA PRO A 57 0.53 5.50 0.98
C PRO A 57 0.01 5.60 2.40
N SER A 58 0.66 4.98 3.39
CA SER A 58 0.32 5.19 4.80
C SER A 58 0.47 6.67 5.22
N SER A 59 1.57 7.33 4.84
CA SER A 59 1.77 8.76 5.14
C SER A 59 0.75 9.67 4.45
N LEU A 60 0.38 9.37 3.20
CA LEU A 60 -0.54 10.21 2.44
C LEU A 60 -2.01 10.00 2.85
N CYS A 61 -2.40 8.76 3.15
CA CYS A 61 -3.76 8.43 3.56
C CYS A 61 -3.97 8.53 5.08
N GLY A 62 -2.95 8.81 5.88
CA GLY A 62 -3.10 8.91 7.34
C GLY A 62 -3.31 7.56 8.05
N ALA A 63 -2.66 6.50 7.55
CA ALA A 63 -2.65 5.17 8.17
C ALA A 63 -1.30 4.86 8.83
N TYR A 64 -1.27 3.86 9.71
CA TYR A 64 -0.02 3.28 10.18
C TYR A 64 0.49 2.20 9.21
N GLY A 65 1.73 2.34 8.73
CA GLY A 65 2.37 1.41 7.81
C GLY A 65 3.61 0.76 8.40
N ILE A 66 3.67 -0.59 8.42
CA ILE A 66 4.78 -1.33 9.00
C ILE A 66 5.57 -2.01 7.90
N LYS A 67 6.83 -1.58 7.71
CA LYS A 67 7.83 -2.29 6.91
C LYS A 67 8.83 -3.00 7.83
N PRO A 68 8.65 -4.28 8.15
CA PRO A 68 9.58 -5.03 8.98
C PRO A 68 10.96 -5.16 8.33
N SER A 69 11.90 -5.71 9.11
CA SER A 69 13.22 -6.08 8.63
C SER A 69 13.12 -7.05 7.46
N PHE A 70 14.00 -6.89 6.48
CA PHE A 70 14.03 -7.75 5.30
C PHE A 70 14.15 -9.23 5.71
N GLY A 71 13.33 -10.10 5.10
CA GLY A 71 13.28 -11.53 5.41
C GLY A 71 12.43 -11.92 6.62
N ARG A 72 11.86 -10.94 7.37
CA ARG A 72 10.95 -11.23 8.50
C ARG A 72 9.65 -11.87 8.02
N VAL A 73 9.03 -11.33 6.97
CA VAL A 73 7.83 -11.90 6.35
C VAL A 73 8.26 -12.82 5.21
N PRO A 74 7.86 -14.12 5.23
CA PRO A 74 8.19 -15.05 4.16
C PRO A 74 7.68 -14.58 2.81
N ARG A 75 8.44 -14.84 1.76
CA ARG A 75 8.03 -14.57 0.38
C ARG A 75 8.12 -15.85 -0.44
N PHE A 76 6.96 -16.34 -0.85
CA PHE A 76 6.84 -17.56 -1.63
C PHE A 76 5.74 -17.40 -2.68
N PRO A 77 5.96 -17.83 -3.94
CA PRO A 77 7.22 -18.34 -4.51
C PRO A 77 8.29 -17.23 -4.62
N LYS A 78 9.58 -17.59 -4.73
CA LYS A 78 10.69 -16.63 -4.83
C LYS A 78 10.64 -15.86 -6.17
N MET A 79 9.86 -14.81 -6.25
CA MET A 79 9.89 -13.82 -7.33
C MET A 79 10.43 -12.48 -6.79
N PHE A 80 11.11 -11.74 -7.66
CA PHE A 80 11.65 -10.36 -7.60
C PHE A 80 11.60 -9.57 -6.26
N LYS A 81 12.64 -8.76 -6.00
CA LYS A 81 13.04 -8.18 -4.68
C LYS A 81 12.08 -7.16 -3.98
N MET A 82 10.75 -7.38 -3.89
CA MET A 82 9.77 -6.58 -3.09
C MET A 82 9.23 -7.24 -1.79
N THR A 83 9.44 -6.67 -0.59
CA THR A 83 8.90 -7.26 0.68
C THR A 83 7.37 -7.20 0.73
N MET A 84 6.71 -8.18 1.34
CA MET A 84 5.25 -8.25 1.53
C MET A 84 4.96 -7.98 3.00
N ASP A 85 4.19 -6.96 3.34
CA ASP A 85 3.99 -6.57 4.74
C ASP A 85 2.60 -5.95 4.99
N LEU A 86 2.27 -5.58 6.23
CA LEU A 86 0.91 -5.20 6.68
C LEU A 86 0.77 -3.69 6.93
N ALA A 87 -0.40 -3.14 6.61
CA ALA A 87 -0.90 -1.83 7.01
C ALA A 87 -2.08 -2.02 7.98
N VAL A 88 -2.15 -1.22 9.04
CA VAL A 88 -3.17 -1.36 10.10
C VAL A 88 -3.88 -0.03 10.35
N ASN A 89 -5.16 -0.09 10.70
CA ASN A 89 -5.90 1.08 11.12
C ASN A 89 -5.45 1.51 12.51
N GLY A 90 -5.43 2.81 12.77
CA GLY A 90 -5.21 3.37 14.10
C GLY A 90 -6.40 4.17 14.55
#